data_AF-A0A370BIC9-F1
#
_entry.id   AF-A0A370BIC9-F1
#
_cell.length_a   1.000
_cell.length_b   1.000
_cell.length_c   1.000
_cell.angle_alpha   90.00
_cell.angle_beta   90.00
_cell.angle_gamma   90.00
#
_symmetry.space_group_name_H-M   'P 1'
#
loop_
_entity.id
_entity.type
_entity.pdbx_description
1 polymer ?
#
loop_
_entity_poly.entity_id
_entity_poly.type
_entity_poly.pdbx_seq_one_letter_code
_entity_poly.pdbx_strand_id
1 'polypeptide(L)'
;MVRLARPGDPATDPAHAGTPLPLVEISALGHGSGWSGQRFLDGALGSRLRHRAHRGVRDGDWHRLTVELHDALTGLTVEVRYSSPDGVSVLRGEVLLRNEGDRPLVVQSVSSLLVGALPSPDVLDVHRARNDWLAECRWYVEPLRSTVARLNHEAHEHDSRAALSLAGRGSWPSDGHLPMGGLTERTEDGADPRR
;
A
#
# COMPACT_ATOMS: atom_id res chain seq x y z
N MET A 1 -6.84 13.88 -8.48
CA MET A 1 -6.44 12.53 -8.01
C MET A 1 -6.54 11.56 -9.16
N VAL A 2 -5.55 10.70 -9.36
CA VAL A 2 -5.53 9.70 -10.45
C VAL A 2 -6.22 8.45 -9.95
N ARG A 3 -7.17 7.91 -10.72
CA ARG A 3 -7.90 6.68 -10.38
C ARG A 3 -7.62 5.61 -11.43
N LEU A 4 -7.32 4.40 -10.99
CA LEU A 4 -7.32 3.20 -11.82
C LEU A 4 -8.66 2.49 -11.66
N ALA A 5 -9.29 2.13 -12.77
CA ALA A 5 -10.54 1.39 -12.83
C ALA A 5 -10.49 0.40 -14.00
N ARG A 6 -11.34 -0.62 -14.00
CA ARG A 6 -11.41 -1.54 -15.15
C ARG A 6 -12.00 -0.79 -16.35
N PRO A 7 -11.49 -1.02 -17.57
CA PRO A 7 -12.11 -0.47 -18.77
C PRO A 7 -13.58 -0.90 -18.86
N GLY A 8 -14.49 0.07 -19.00
CA GLY A 8 -15.93 -0.18 -19.09
C GLY A 8 -16.67 -0.26 -17.75
N ASP A 9 -15.99 -0.17 -16.61
CA ASP A 9 -16.68 0.03 -15.33
C ASP A 9 -17.47 1.35 -15.38
N PRO A 10 -18.76 1.36 -14.99
CA PRO A 10 -19.49 2.61 -14.84
C PRO A 10 -18.74 3.48 -13.83
N ALA A 11 -18.74 4.79 -14.06
CA ALA A 11 -18.18 5.75 -13.11
C ALA A 11 -18.84 5.51 -11.75
N THR A 12 -18.15 4.82 -10.85
CA THR A 12 -18.67 4.53 -9.51
C THR A 12 -18.85 5.85 -8.78
N ASP A 13 -19.99 6.01 -8.12
CA ASP A 13 -20.26 7.16 -7.26
C ASP A 13 -19.07 7.36 -6.31
N PRO A 14 -18.42 8.55 -6.30
CA PRO A 14 -17.31 8.83 -5.38
C PRO A 14 -17.68 8.60 -3.90
N ALA A 15 -18.97 8.59 -3.55
CA ALA A 15 -19.42 8.22 -2.20
C ALA A 15 -19.27 6.73 -1.85
N HIS A 16 -19.14 5.84 -2.84
CA HIS A 16 -18.99 4.38 -2.66
C HIS A 16 -17.63 3.85 -3.12
N ALA A 17 -16.80 4.69 -3.74
CA ALA A 17 -15.39 4.39 -3.91
C ALA A 17 -14.73 4.56 -2.53
N GLY A 18 -14.30 3.47 -1.90
CA GLY A 18 -13.57 3.54 -0.62
C GLY A 18 -12.43 4.56 -0.65
N THR A 19 -11.94 4.98 0.51
CA THR A 19 -10.97 6.08 0.66
C THR A 19 -9.86 5.98 -0.39
N PRO A 20 -9.79 6.92 -1.34
CA PRO A 20 -8.92 6.76 -2.48
C PRO A 20 -7.47 6.93 -2.04
N LEU A 21 -6.65 5.94 -2.36
CA LEU A 21 -5.21 5.97 -2.07
C LEU A 21 -4.44 6.66 -3.21
N PRO A 22 -3.34 7.37 -2.92
CA PRO A 22 -2.41 7.76 -3.96
C PRO A 22 -1.80 6.53 -4.63
N LEU A 23 -1.32 6.67 -5.87
CA LEU A 23 -0.62 5.57 -6.57
C LEU A 23 0.75 5.25 -5.94
N VAL A 24 1.32 6.22 -5.23
CA VAL A 24 2.62 6.14 -4.56
C VAL A 24 2.67 7.13 -3.42
N GLU A 25 3.31 6.74 -2.31
CA GLU A 25 3.68 7.63 -1.22
C GLU A 25 5.21 7.80 -1.17
N ILE A 26 5.66 9.03 -0.95
CA ILE A 26 7.09 9.39 -0.94
C ILE A 26 7.36 10.35 0.21
N SER A 27 8.34 10.02 1.06
CA SER A 27 8.89 10.99 2.02
C SER A 27 10.29 11.42 1.59
N ALA A 28 10.58 12.71 1.73
CA ALA A 28 11.88 13.28 1.44
C ALA A 28 12.24 14.37 2.46
N LEU A 29 13.54 14.59 2.66
CA LEU A 29 14.03 15.63 3.55
C LEU A 29 13.50 17.01 3.13
N GLY A 30 12.97 17.79 4.07
CA GLY A 30 12.37 19.10 3.79
C GLY A 30 10.98 19.05 3.16
N HIS A 31 10.45 17.84 2.91
CA HIS A 31 9.11 17.61 2.39
C HIS A 31 8.38 16.66 3.35
N GLY A 32 7.99 17.23 4.49
CA GLY A 32 7.35 16.49 5.58
C GLY A 32 6.04 15.80 5.19
N SER A 33 5.55 14.95 6.08
CA SER A 33 4.18 14.45 5.97
C SER A 33 3.20 15.60 6.22
N GLY A 34 2.02 15.55 5.62
CA GLY A 34 0.95 16.49 5.95
C GLY A 34 0.50 16.36 7.42
N TRP A 35 0.82 15.23 8.08
CA TRP A 35 0.49 14.96 9.46
C TRP A 35 1.38 13.87 10.10
N SER A 36 1.56 13.89 11.42
CA SER A 36 2.19 12.81 12.19
C SER A 36 1.27 11.59 12.33
N GLY A 37 1.73 10.41 11.92
CA GLY A 37 1.02 9.15 12.08
C GLY A 37 1.89 7.94 11.77
N GLN A 38 1.41 6.74 12.12
CA GLN A 38 2.10 5.47 11.80
C GLN A 38 1.82 4.97 10.38
N ARG A 39 0.91 5.64 9.66
CA ARG A 39 0.63 5.37 8.25
C ARG A 39 1.60 6.17 7.41
N PHE A 40 2.32 5.49 6.54
CA PHE A 40 3.09 6.11 5.46
C PHE A 40 2.14 6.46 4.32
N LEU A 41 1.24 7.42 4.57
CA LEU A 41 0.26 7.98 3.63
C LEU A 41 0.10 9.48 3.93
N ASP A 42 -0.49 10.22 3.00
CA ASP A 42 -0.79 11.65 3.11
C ASP A 42 0.47 12.53 3.21
N GLY A 43 1.54 12.13 2.51
CA GLY A 43 2.76 12.92 2.44
C GLY A 43 2.63 14.13 1.51
N ALA A 44 3.39 15.19 1.80
CA ALA A 44 3.33 16.43 1.02
C ALA A 44 3.68 16.18 -0.46
N LEU A 45 4.68 15.33 -0.75
CA LEU A 45 5.05 14.99 -2.13
C LEU A 45 3.92 14.24 -2.85
N GLY A 46 3.36 13.20 -2.23
CA GLY A 46 2.24 12.43 -2.80
C GLY A 46 1.07 13.33 -3.20
N SER A 47 0.72 14.31 -2.35
CA SER A 47 -0.38 15.26 -2.62
C SER A 47 -0.12 16.24 -3.77
N ARG A 48 1.15 16.51 -4.13
CA ARG A 48 1.55 17.42 -5.21
C ARG A 48 1.72 16.73 -6.56
N LEU A 49 1.99 15.43 -6.57
CA LEU A 49 2.15 14.67 -7.81
C LEU A 49 0.92 14.80 -8.71
N ARG A 50 1.14 15.13 -9.98
CA ARG A 50 0.11 15.23 -11.02
C ARG A 50 0.39 14.23 -12.12
N HIS A 51 -0.66 13.60 -12.63
CA HIS A 51 -0.54 12.74 -13.81
C HIS A 51 0.02 13.52 -14.97
N ARG A 52 1.04 12.94 -15.62
CA ARG A 52 1.67 13.49 -16.81
C ARG A 52 1.38 12.60 -18.03
N ALA A 53 1.55 11.29 -17.89
CA ALA A 53 1.29 10.33 -18.97
C ALA A 53 1.01 8.93 -18.41
N HIS A 54 0.50 8.03 -19.25
CA HIS A 54 0.50 6.60 -18.96
C HIS A 54 0.67 5.78 -20.23
N ARG A 55 1.11 4.54 -20.08
CA ARG A 55 1.28 3.59 -21.18
C ARG A 55 0.92 2.18 -20.71
N GLY A 56 -0.04 1.55 -21.38
CA GLY A 56 -0.33 0.14 -21.26
C GLY A 56 0.35 -0.63 -22.39
N VAL A 57 1.03 -1.73 -22.07
CA VAL A 57 1.61 -2.65 -23.06
C VAL A 57 1.37 -4.09 -22.66
N ARG A 58 1.39 -4.95 -23.68
CA ARG A 58 1.49 -6.39 -23.54
C ARG A 58 2.94 -6.79 -23.78
N ASP A 59 3.50 -7.62 -22.91
CA ASP A 59 4.87 -8.13 -23.01
C ASP A 59 4.87 -9.63 -22.75
N GLY A 60 4.77 -10.40 -23.83
CA GLY A 60 4.44 -11.83 -23.75
C GLY A 60 3.12 -12.05 -23.01
N ASP A 61 3.19 -12.87 -21.95
CA ASP A 61 2.04 -13.20 -21.10
C ASP A 61 1.77 -12.16 -20.01
N TRP A 62 2.48 -11.04 -20.00
CA TRP A 62 2.32 -9.99 -18.99
C TRP A 62 1.59 -8.76 -19.55
N HIS A 63 0.61 -8.28 -18.81
CA HIS A 63 0.11 -6.91 -18.91
C HIS A 63 1.01 -6.00 -18.09
N ARG A 64 1.46 -4.88 -18.68
CA ARG A 64 2.21 -3.84 -17.96
C ARG A 64 1.53 -2.48 -18.13
N LEU A 65 1.38 -1.75 -17.04
CA LEU A 65 0.90 -0.37 -17.01
C LEU A 65 1.95 0.50 -16.33
N THR A 66 2.42 1.52 -17.03
CA THR A 66 3.28 2.57 -16.46
C THR A 66 2.47 3.85 -16.38
N VAL A 67 2.44 4.49 -15.21
CA VAL A 67 1.84 5.81 -14.99
C VAL A 67 2.94 6.77 -14.57
N GLU A 68 3.13 7.83 -15.34
CA GLU A 68 4.07 8.90 -15.04
C GLU A 68 3.36 10.02 -14.29
N LEU A 69 3.91 10.36 -13.13
CA LEU A 69 3.48 11.45 -12.26
C LEU A 69 4.61 12.47 -12.15
N HIS A 70 4.26 13.74 -11.95
CA HIS A 70 5.22 14.82 -11.84
C HIS A 70 4.85 15.85 -10.77
N ASP A 71 5.85 16.32 -10.03
CA ASP A 71 5.77 17.47 -9.14
C ASP A 71 6.56 18.64 -9.74
N ALA A 72 5.85 19.61 -10.30
CA ALA A 72 6.46 20.77 -10.95
C ALA A 72 7.26 21.66 -9.98
N LEU A 73 7.00 21.60 -8.68
CA LEU A 73 7.72 22.42 -7.70
C LEU A 73 9.15 21.92 -7.46
N THR A 74 9.35 20.60 -7.48
CA THR A 74 10.65 19.97 -7.19
C THR A 74 11.35 19.45 -8.43
N GLY A 75 10.62 19.27 -9.55
CA GLY A 75 11.11 18.56 -10.73
C GLY A 75 11.11 17.04 -10.56
N LEU A 76 10.51 16.50 -9.49
CA LEU A 76 10.42 15.06 -9.30
C LEU A 76 9.46 14.43 -10.30
N THR A 77 9.93 13.43 -11.03
CA THR A 77 9.12 12.56 -11.90
C THR A 77 9.12 11.14 -11.35
N VAL A 78 7.93 10.54 -11.31
CA VAL A 78 7.69 9.23 -10.71
C VAL A 78 7.00 8.34 -11.72
N GLU A 79 7.59 7.20 -12.04
CA GLU A 79 6.93 6.16 -12.83
C GLU A 79 6.44 5.05 -11.90
N VAL A 80 5.12 4.93 -11.77
CA VAL A 80 4.47 3.83 -11.06
C VAL A 80 4.16 2.74 -12.08
N ARG A 81 4.70 1.55 -11.86
CA ARG A 81 4.62 0.43 -12.78
C ARG A 81 3.86 -0.72 -12.13
N TYR A 82 2.82 -1.16 -12.81
CA TYR A 82 2.04 -2.34 -12.46
C TYR A 82 2.23 -3.41 -13.51
N SER A 83 2.36 -4.66 -13.07
CA SER A 83 2.36 -5.80 -13.99
C SER A 83 1.57 -6.98 -13.44
N SER A 84 0.87 -7.68 -14.34
CA SER A 84 0.06 -8.87 -14.03
C SER A 84 0.26 -9.90 -15.13
N PRO A 85 0.57 -11.15 -14.81
CA PRO A 85 0.59 -12.23 -15.79
C PRO A 85 -0.83 -12.70 -16.12
N ASP A 86 -0.98 -13.40 -17.24
CA ASP A 86 -2.21 -14.10 -17.57
C ASP A 86 -2.45 -15.33 -16.69
N GLY A 87 -3.72 -15.66 -16.48
CA GLY A 87 -4.15 -16.88 -15.81
C GLY A 87 -3.88 -16.92 -14.30
N VAL A 88 -3.20 -15.92 -13.73
CA VAL A 88 -2.88 -15.85 -12.31
C VAL A 88 -3.27 -14.49 -11.75
N SER A 89 -4.00 -14.46 -10.63
CA SER A 89 -4.41 -13.24 -9.96
C SER A 89 -3.26 -12.62 -9.16
N VAL A 90 -2.28 -12.05 -9.86
CA VAL A 90 -1.08 -11.44 -9.27
C VAL A 90 -0.91 -10.01 -9.78
N LEU A 91 -0.67 -9.08 -8.86
CA LEU A 91 -0.24 -7.73 -9.17
C LEU A 91 1.16 -7.51 -8.61
N ARG A 92 2.09 -7.08 -9.46
CA ARG A 92 3.42 -6.61 -9.06
C ARG A 92 3.48 -5.09 -9.22
N GLY A 93 3.93 -4.40 -8.17
CA GLY A 93 4.21 -2.96 -8.17
C GLY A 93 5.72 -2.68 -8.18
N GLU A 94 6.13 -1.68 -8.96
CA GLU A 94 7.47 -1.10 -8.98
C GLU A 94 7.34 0.43 -9.09
N VAL A 95 8.25 1.16 -8.46
CA VAL A 95 8.32 2.63 -8.57
C VAL A 95 9.73 3.05 -8.96
N LEU A 96 9.83 3.89 -9.98
CA LEU A 96 11.07 4.54 -10.39
C LEU A 96 10.97 6.05 -10.13
N LEU A 97 11.98 6.61 -9.49
CA LEU A 97 12.09 8.05 -9.23
C LEU A 97 13.16 8.66 -10.14
N ARG A 98 12.83 9.77 -10.80
CA ARG A 98 13.76 10.57 -11.61
C ARG A 98 13.73 12.01 -11.12
N ASN A 99 14.89 12.54 -10.76
CA ASN A 99 15.02 13.97 -10.46
C ASN A 99 15.29 14.74 -11.76
N GLU A 100 14.29 15.47 -12.25
CA GLU A 100 14.40 16.39 -13.39
C GLU A 100 14.57 17.85 -12.94
N GLY A 101 14.68 18.08 -11.63
CA GLY A 101 14.93 19.39 -11.04
C GLY A 101 16.40 19.80 -11.04
N ASP A 102 16.64 21.03 -10.62
CA ASP A 102 17.97 21.64 -10.52
C ASP A 102 18.63 21.46 -9.14
N ARG A 103 17.89 20.90 -8.17
CA ARG A 103 18.35 20.69 -6.79
C ARG A 103 18.30 19.21 -6.39
N PRO A 104 19.23 18.74 -5.55
CA PRO A 104 19.15 17.41 -4.97
C PRO A 104 17.86 17.21 -4.15
N LEU A 105 17.24 16.03 -4.29
CA LEU A 105 16.12 15.58 -3.46
C LEU A 105 16.54 14.35 -2.67
N VAL A 106 16.57 14.46 -1.34
CA VAL A 106 16.96 13.35 -0.45
C VAL A 106 15.72 12.52 -0.09
N VAL A 107 15.54 11.41 -0.80
CA VAL A 107 14.43 10.47 -0.57
C VAL A 107 14.69 9.66 0.70
N GLN A 108 13.70 9.60 1.58
CA GLN A 108 13.75 8.84 2.83
C GLN A 108 12.95 7.53 2.74
N SER A 109 11.81 7.54 2.03
CA SER A 109 11.03 6.34 1.78
C SER A 109 10.21 6.48 0.49
N VAL A 110 9.90 5.34 -0.13
CA VAL A 110 9.01 5.21 -1.29
C VAL A 110 8.22 3.92 -1.16
N SER A 111 6.90 3.99 -1.33
CA SER A 111 6.05 2.80 -1.39
C SER A 111 6.20 2.11 -2.76
N SER A 112 6.33 0.78 -2.79
CA SER A 112 6.29 0.01 -4.05
C SER A 112 4.87 -0.37 -4.49
N LEU A 113 3.94 -0.45 -3.55
CA LEU A 113 2.54 -0.79 -3.80
C LEU A 113 1.66 -0.25 -2.66
N LEU A 114 0.53 0.35 -3.03
CA LEU A 114 -0.54 0.74 -2.12
C LEU A 114 -1.83 0.07 -2.59
N VAL A 115 -2.51 -0.66 -1.70
CA VAL A 115 -3.76 -1.36 -1.99
C VAL A 115 -4.82 -0.90 -1.00
N GLY A 116 -5.95 -0.43 -1.53
CA GLY A 116 -7.12 -0.01 -0.77
C GLY A 116 -8.31 -0.92 -1.05
N ALA A 117 -9.50 -0.45 -0.70
CA ALA A 117 -10.77 -1.18 -0.92
C ALA A 117 -10.80 -2.60 -0.32
N LEU A 118 -10.09 -2.81 0.79
CA LEU A 118 -10.17 -4.04 1.58
C LEU A 118 -11.45 -4.03 2.44
N PRO A 119 -11.97 -5.21 2.82
CA PRO A 119 -13.06 -5.32 3.79
C PRO A 119 -12.74 -4.63 5.13
N SER A 120 -13.75 -4.41 5.96
CA SER A 120 -13.54 -3.84 7.30
C SER A 120 -12.54 -4.69 8.09
N PRO A 121 -11.61 -4.06 8.86
CA PRO A 121 -10.75 -4.81 9.77
C PRO A 121 -11.49 -5.69 10.77
N ASP A 122 -12.79 -5.42 11.02
CA ASP A 122 -13.65 -6.21 11.91
C ASP A 122 -13.82 -7.67 11.46
N VAL A 123 -13.73 -7.92 10.15
CA VAL A 123 -13.93 -9.25 9.55
C VAL A 123 -12.63 -9.85 9.00
N LEU A 124 -11.50 -9.18 9.18
CA LEU A 124 -10.22 -9.62 8.63
C LEU A 124 -9.33 -10.27 9.70
N ASP A 125 -8.76 -11.41 9.33
CA ASP A 125 -7.62 -12.02 10.01
C ASP A 125 -6.33 -11.73 9.23
N VAL A 126 -5.23 -11.57 9.96
CA VAL A 126 -3.90 -11.28 9.40
C VAL A 126 -2.94 -12.43 9.67
N HIS A 127 -2.35 -12.96 8.59
CA HIS A 127 -1.36 -14.03 8.60
C HIS A 127 0.03 -13.43 8.54
N ARG A 128 0.89 -13.79 9.49
CA ARG A 128 2.29 -13.34 9.58
C ARG A 128 3.18 -14.50 10.00
N ALA A 129 4.46 -14.42 9.68
CA ALA A 129 5.44 -15.39 10.14
C ALA A 129 6.52 -14.70 10.95
N ARG A 130 6.72 -15.15 12.20
CA ARG A 130 7.93 -14.80 12.95
C ARG A 130 9.11 -15.55 12.32
N ASN A 131 10.23 -14.86 12.21
CA ASN A 131 11.42 -15.40 11.56
C ASN A 131 12.65 -15.00 12.36
N ASP A 132 13.26 -15.98 13.02
CA ASP A 132 14.50 -15.83 13.75
C ASP A 132 15.51 -16.87 13.24
N TRP A 133 16.79 -16.64 13.49
CA TRP A 133 17.84 -17.59 13.12
C TRP A 133 17.59 -18.96 13.78
N LEU A 134 17.57 -20.03 12.97
CA LEU A 134 17.26 -21.41 13.39
C LEU A 134 15.82 -21.63 13.91
N ALA A 135 14.94 -20.65 13.72
CA ALA A 135 13.52 -20.72 14.08
C ALA A 135 12.65 -19.96 13.05
N GLU A 136 12.93 -20.24 11.77
CA GLU A 136 12.33 -19.59 10.61
C GLU A 136 10.85 -19.97 10.40
N CYS A 137 10.13 -19.14 9.65
CA CYS A 137 8.82 -19.47 9.07
C CYS A 137 7.71 -19.89 10.06
N ARG A 138 7.68 -19.32 11.26
CA ARG A 138 6.67 -19.64 12.29
C ARG A 138 5.40 -18.82 12.06
N TRP A 139 4.51 -19.36 11.22
CA TRP A 139 3.23 -18.74 10.86
C TRP A 139 2.24 -18.69 12.03
N TYR A 140 1.51 -17.58 12.11
CA TYR A 140 0.43 -17.36 13.06
C TYR A 140 -0.61 -16.42 12.45
N VAL A 141 -1.84 -16.51 12.98
CA VAL A 141 -2.99 -15.74 12.56
C VAL A 141 -3.60 -15.02 13.75
N GLU A 142 -4.01 -13.76 13.56
CA GLU A 142 -4.70 -12.97 14.58
C GLU A 142 -5.79 -12.11 13.92
N PRO A 143 -6.88 -11.77 14.64
CA PRO A 143 -7.81 -10.73 14.22
C PRO A 143 -7.09 -9.42 13.90
N LEU A 144 -7.32 -8.80 12.74
CA LEU A 144 -6.69 -7.50 12.42
C LEU A 144 -7.07 -6.43 13.46
N ARG A 145 -8.30 -6.52 14.02
CA ARG A 145 -8.77 -5.69 15.13
C ARG A 145 -8.00 -5.81 16.43
N SER A 146 -7.22 -6.86 16.64
CA SER A 146 -6.34 -6.94 17.82
C SER A 146 -5.26 -5.86 17.80
N THR A 147 -4.89 -5.38 16.60
CA THR A 147 -3.83 -4.38 16.40
C THR A 147 -4.39 -3.03 15.93
N VAL A 148 -5.36 -3.03 15.00
CA VAL A 148 -5.92 -1.80 14.45
C VAL A 148 -7.14 -1.35 15.26
N ALA A 149 -6.88 -0.52 16.26
CA ALA A 149 -7.90 0.00 17.18
C ALA A 149 -9.07 0.67 16.43
N ARG A 150 -10.29 0.37 16.89
CA ARG A 150 -11.50 1.07 16.47
C ARG A 150 -11.54 2.44 17.13
N LEU A 151 -11.76 3.49 16.35
CA LEU A 151 -12.05 4.82 16.87
C LEU A 151 -13.50 5.18 16.49
N ASN A 152 -14.19 5.85 17.41
CA ASN A 152 -15.50 6.41 17.13
C ASN A 152 -15.29 7.69 16.31
N HIS A 153 -15.46 7.59 15.00
CA HIS A 153 -15.26 8.71 14.08
C HIS A 153 -16.19 9.89 14.42
N GLU A 154 -17.46 9.64 14.79
CA GLU A 154 -18.42 10.69 15.12
C GLU A 154 -18.00 11.51 16.35
N ALA A 155 -17.30 10.89 17.30
CA ALA A 155 -16.84 11.55 18.51
C ALA A 155 -15.48 12.27 18.34
N HIS A 156 -14.71 11.93 17.32
CA HIS A 156 -13.31 12.35 17.19
C HIS A 156 -12.98 13.07 15.88
N GLU A 157 -13.93 13.15 14.93
CA GLU A 157 -13.82 13.77 13.61
C GLU A 157 -12.63 13.25 12.76
N HIS A 158 -12.01 12.16 13.19
CA HIS A 158 -10.78 11.60 12.65
C HIS A 158 -10.80 10.09 12.71
N ASP A 159 -10.30 9.46 11.65
CA ASP A 159 -10.08 8.02 11.63
C ASP A 159 -8.92 7.60 12.54
N SER A 160 -8.97 6.34 12.95
CA SER A 160 -7.87 5.71 13.66
C SER A 160 -6.57 5.81 12.87
N ARG A 161 -5.49 6.22 13.55
CA ARG A 161 -4.12 6.12 13.02
C ARG A 161 -3.46 4.79 13.33
N ALA A 162 -4.16 3.90 14.04
CA ALA A 162 -3.65 2.58 14.32
C ALA A 162 -3.30 1.87 13.01
N ALA A 163 -2.14 1.23 13.03
CA ALA A 163 -1.60 0.47 11.93
C ALA A 163 -0.95 -0.78 12.49
N LEU A 164 -1.13 -1.90 11.79
CA LEU A 164 -0.25 -3.03 11.94
C LEU A 164 0.93 -2.81 11.00
N SER A 165 2.13 -2.63 11.57
CA SER A 165 3.36 -2.42 10.80
C SER A 165 4.35 -3.54 11.10
N LEU A 166 4.94 -4.10 10.05
CA LEU A 166 6.08 -5.00 10.12
C LEU A 166 7.21 -4.40 9.31
N ALA A 167 8.40 -4.37 9.89
CA ALA A 167 9.61 -3.92 9.23
C ALA A 167 10.74 -4.89 9.58
N GLY A 168 11.63 -5.13 8.61
CA GLY A 168 12.84 -5.91 8.86
C GLY A 168 13.73 -5.23 9.89
N ARG A 169 14.45 -6.03 10.67
CA ARG A 169 15.42 -5.54 11.65
C ARG A 169 16.80 -5.47 10.99
N GLY A 170 17.34 -4.25 10.88
CA GLY A 170 18.67 -4.04 10.31
C GLY A 170 18.77 -4.36 8.82
N SER A 171 19.88 -4.98 8.42
CA SER A 171 20.24 -5.17 7.00
C SER A 171 19.54 -6.35 6.32
N TRP A 172 18.80 -7.17 7.07
CA TRP A 172 18.13 -8.37 6.54
C TRP A 172 16.61 -8.16 6.58
N PRO A 173 15.93 -8.10 5.41
CA PRO A 173 14.50 -7.85 5.34
C PRO A 173 13.62 -8.88 6.07
N SER A 174 14.17 -10.06 6.35
CA SER A 174 13.50 -11.17 7.03
C SER A 174 13.84 -11.30 8.52
N ASP A 175 14.66 -10.43 9.09
CA ASP A 175 14.98 -10.50 10.52
C ASP A 175 13.80 -10.02 11.38
N GLY A 176 13.33 -10.90 12.28
CA GLY A 176 12.13 -10.74 13.11
C GLY A 176 10.86 -11.31 12.48
N HIS A 177 10.57 -10.96 11.22
CA HIS A 177 9.40 -11.44 10.49
C HIS A 177 9.71 -11.64 9.00
N LEU A 178 9.04 -12.60 8.35
CA LEU A 178 9.13 -12.69 6.89
C LEU A 178 8.53 -11.44 6.22
N PRO A 179 9.08 -10.95 5.10
CA PRO A 179 8.53 -9.84 4.32
C PRO A 179 7.33 -10.29 3.47
N MET A 180 6.45 -11.10 4.06
CA MET A 180 5.25 -11.66 3.45
C MET A 180 4.19 -11.94 4.51
N GLY A 181 2.94 -11.94 4.07
CA GLY A 181 1.78 -12.20 4.90
C GLY A 181 0.54 -12.31 4.05
N GLY A 182 -0.61 -12.41 4.71
CA GLY A 182 -1.90 -12.49 4.03
C GLY A 182 -3.01 -11.89 4.88
N LEU A 183 -4.09 -11.52 4.20
CA LEU A 183 -5.37 -11.18 4.82
C LEU A 183 -6.39 -12.21 4.37
N THR A 184 -7.19 -12.69 5.30
CA THR A 184 -8.34 -13.55 5.01
C THR A 184 -9.56 -12.99 5.68
N GLU A 185 -10.71 -13.04 5.01
CA GLU A 185 -11.99 -12.83 5.69
C GLU A 185 -12.23 -13.98 6.65
N ARG A 186 -12.66 -13.67 7.87
CA ARG A 186 -13.05 -14.66 8.84
C ARG A 186 -14.40 -15.23 8.42
N THR A 187 -14.40 -16.48 8.00
CA THR A 187 -15.63 -17.24 7.83
C THR A 187 -16.17 -17.61 9.21
N GLU A 188 -17.49 -17.53 9.41
CA GLU A 188 -18.14 -17.83 10.71
C GLU A 188 -17.98 -19.29 11.17
N ASP A 189 -17.30 -20.16 10.42
CA ASP A 189 -17.09 -21.56 10.76
C ASP A 189 -15.96 -21.74 11.79
N GLY A 190 -16.31 -21.53 13.05
CA GLY A 190 -15.47 -21.76 14.23
C GLY A 190 -16.09 -22.65 15.30
N ALA A 191 -17.09 -23.47 14.97
CA ALA A 191 -17.46 -24.63 15.79
C ALA A 191 -16.67 -25.85 15.30
N ASP A 192 -15.49 -26.09 15.87
CA ASP A 192 -14.75 -27.33 15.66
C ASP A 192 -15.52 -28.53 16.27
N PRO A 193 -15.91 -29.55 15.51
CA PRO A 193 -16.57 -30.76 16.04
C PRO A 193 -15.58 -31.77 16.66
N ARG A 194 -14.33 -31.39 16.97
CA ARG A 194 -13.35 -32.26 17.65
C ARG A 194 -12.87 -31.72 19.00
N ARG A 195 -13.82 -31.49 19.92
CA ARG A 195 -13.58 -31.55 21.37
C ARG A 195 -14.23 -32.78 21.97
#